data_AF-A0A2W6DTW1-F1
#
_entry.id   AF-A0A2W6DTW1-F1
#
_cell.length_a   1.000
_cell.length_b   1.000
_cell.length_c   1.000
_cell.angle_alpha   90.00
_cell.angle_beta   90.00
_cell.angle_gamma   90.00
#
_symmetry.space_group_name_H-M   'P 1'
#
loop_
_entity.id
_entity.type
_entity.pdbx_description
1 polymer ?
#
loop_
_entity_poly.entity_id
_entity_poly.type
_entity_poly.pdbx_seq_one_letter_code
_entity_poly.pdbx_strand_id
1 'polypeptide(L)'
;MPGRSGGAHSVRVHLGTWPFSAAGTGSGSGSRGTLASVDAAKRLAPLFADAGVIGHLHALDVATGTCVGYAADEPVVPASVFKIGMLVEMFRRVDAGELDPAEPVSVPVGGRTSRLAVDLLRSSR
;
A
#
# COMPACT_ATOMS: atom_id res chain seq x y z
N MET A 1 9.86 -34.32 -21.67
CA MET A 1 9.20 -33.10 -21.16
C MET A 1 9.32 -33.08 -19.65
N PRO A 2 10.32 -32.39 -19.04
CA PRO A 2 10.47 -32.38 -17.60
C PRO A 2 9.57 -31.32 -16.94
N GLY A 3 9.04 -31.69 -15.78
CA GLY A 3 7.96 -31.00 -15.07
C GLY A 3 8.35 -29.66 -14.45
N ARG A 4 7.36 -28.77 -14.36
CA ARG A 4 7.44 -27.48 -13.66
C ARG A 4 7.45 -27.73 -12.15
N SER A 5 8.58 -27.49 -11.50
CA SER A 5 8.68 -27.32 -10.06
C SER A 5 8.02 -25.99 -9.66
N GLY A 6 6.79 -26.05 -9.13
CA GLY A 6 6.16 -24.91 -8.48
C GLY A 6 6.87 -24.62 -7.16
N GLY A 7 7.82 -23.68 -7.18
CA GLY A 7 8.41 -23.15 -5.95
C GLY A 7 7.32 -22.42 -5.16
N ALA A 8 7.01 -22.91 -3.96
CA ALA A 8 6.13 -22.22 -3.04
C ALA A 8 6.79 -20.87 -2.66
N HIS A 9 6.30 -19.78 -3.24
CA HIS A 9 6.71 -18.44 -2.86
C HIS A 9 5.96 -18.08 -1.57
N SER A 10 6.63 -18.20 -0.43
CA SER A 10 6.07 -17.76 0.86
C SER A 10 6.10 -16.24 0.93
N VAL A 11 4.94 -15.59 0.80
CA VAL A 11 4.78 -14.16 1.11
C VAL A 11 4.58 -14.03 2.61
N ARG A 12 5.57 -13.49 3.33
CA ARG A 12 5.46 -13.19 4.76
C ARG A 12 4.73 -11.85 4.93
N VAL A 13 3.42 -11.91 5.12
CA VAL A 13 2.63 -10.74 5.54
C VAL A 13 2.90 -10.50 7.02
N HIS A 14 3.65 -9.46 7.35
CA HIS A 14 3.74 -8.99 8.73
C HIS A 14 2.40 -8.35 9.12
N LEU A 15 1.58 -9.10 9.86
CA LEU A 15 0.44 -8.56 10.60
C LEU A 15 0.96 -7.76 11.80
N GLY A 16 1.65 -6.64 11.53
CA GLY A 16 1.76 -5.59 12.53
C GLY A 16 0.36 -5.02 12.73
N THR A 17 -0.12 -4.96 13.96
CA THR A 17 -1.26 -4.11 14.31
C THR A 17 -0.94 -2.71 13.81
N TRP A 18 -1.69 -2.19 12.85
CA TRP A 18 -1.58 -0.81 12.41
C TRP A 18 -2.27 0.08 13.46
N PRO A 19 -1.55 0.86 14.30
CA PRO A 19 -2.20 1.92 15.03
C PRO A 19 -2.09 3.17 14.16
N PHE A 20 -3.23 3.67 13.70
CA PHE A 20 -3.31 5.10 13.45
C PHE A 20 -3.12 5.78 14.82
N SER A 21 -1.87 6.08 15.21
CA SER A 21 -1.58 6.89 16.39
C SER A 21 -1.22 8.28 15.92
N ALA A 22 -2.25 9.11 15.79
CA ALA A 22 -2.09 10.55 15.80
C ALA A 22 -1.80 10.99 17.24
N ALA A 23 -0.53 10.90 17.67
CA ALA A 23 0.12 11.71 18.71
C ALA A 23 1.40 11.01 19.21
N GLY A 24 2.52 11.73 19.19
CA GLY A 24 3.66 11.40 20.05
C GLY A 24 5.01 11.45 19.37
N THR A 25 5.72 12.56 19.60
CA THR A 25 7.18 12.65 19.51
C THR A 25 7.84 11.52 20.31
N GLY A 26 8.27 10.47 19.62
CA GLY A 26 8.95 9.32 20.22
C GLY A 26 10.12 8.88 19.36
N SER A 27 11.32 9.32 19.75
CA SER A 27 12.60 8.84 19.21
C SER A 27 12.80 7.38 19.59
N GLY A 28 12.48 6.46 18.67
CA GLY A 28 12.76 5.03 18.79
C GLY A 28 13.99 4.64 17.97
N SER A 29 15.13 4.46 18.64
CA SER A 29 16.40 4.11 18.00
C SER A 29 16.45 2.63 17.59
N GLY A 30 16.17 2.34 16.32
CA GLY A 30 16.56 1.10 15.65
C GLY A 30 17.75 1.37 14.72
N SER A 31 18.97 1.34 15.25
CA SER A 31 20.19 1.70 14.50
C SER A 31 20.56 0.61 13.47
N ARG A 32 20.03 0.72 12.24
CA ARG A 32 20.61 0.09 11.05
C ARG A 32 20.25 0.76 9.70
N GLY A 33 19.83 2.04 9.68
CA GLY A 33 19.40 2.71 8.43
C GLY A 33 19.58 4.24 8.30
N THR A 34 20.23 4.92 9.24
CA THR A 34 20.21 6.40 9.32
C THR A 34 20.95 7.12 8.19
N LEU A 35 22.02 6.55 7.62
CA LEU A 35 22.77 7.21 6.53
C LEU A 35 22.10 7.04 5.16
N ALA A 36 21.54 5.85 4.90
CA ALA A 36 20.79 5.59 3.67
C ALA A 36 19.50 6.41 3.60
N SER A 37 18.83 6.66 4.73
CA SER A 37 17.63 7.51 4.78
C SER A 37 17.93 8.99 4.58
N VAL A 38 19.03 9.52 5.12
CA VAL A 38 19.43 10.94 4.94
C VAL A 38 19.82 11.22 3.48
N ASP A 39 20.55 10.32 2.84
CA ASP A 39 20.91 10.47 1.42
C ASP A 39 19.69 10.35 0.51
N ALA A 40 18.76 9.45 0.82
CA ALA A 40 17.51 9.35 0.09
C ALA A 40 16.63 10.59 0.27
N ALA A 41 16.51 11.13 1.48
CA ALA A 41 15.73 12.33 1.72
C ALA A 41 16.27 13.55 0.94
N LYS A 42 17.60 13.73 0.90
CA LYS A 42 18.25 14.78 0.10
C LYS A 42 17.99 14.64 -1.39
N ARG A 43 17.87 13.41 -1.90
CA ARG A 43 17.60 13.14 -3.32
C ARG A 43 16.12 13.23 -3.68
N LEU A 44 15.22 12.85 -2.77
CA LEU A 44 13.77 12.77 -3.01
C LEU A 44 13.07 14.12 -2.84
N ALA A 45 13.47 14.92 -1.85
CA ALA A 45 12.87 16.24 -1.61
C ALA A 45 12.83 17.15 -2.86
N PRO A 46 13.92 17.36 -3.62
CA PRO A 46 13.86 18.18 -4.83
C PRO A 46 12.98 17.56 -5.92
N LEU A 47 12.96 16.23 -6.06
CA LEU A 47 12.11 15.55 -7.06
C LEU A 47 10.62 15.75 -6.79
N PHE A 48 10.20 15.70 -5.52
CA PHE A 48 8.80 15.97 -5.15
C PHE A 48 8.44 17.45 -5.33
N ALA A 49 9.37 18.35 -4.98
CA ALA A 49 9.20 19.79 -5.21
C ALA A 49 9.06 20.12 -6.69
N ASP A 50 9.93 19.57 -7.55
CA ASP A 50 9.88 19.74 -9.01
C ASP A 50 8.58 19.19 -9.60
N ALA A 51 8.05 18.11 -9.02
CA ALA A 51 6.76 17.53 -9.41
C ALA A 51 5.54 18.29 -8.84
N GLY A 52 5.74 19.30 -7.97
CA GLY A 52 4.66 20.07 -7.36
C GLY A 52 3.79 19.26 -6.41
N VAL A 53 4.32 18.20 -5.79
CA VAL A 53 3.58 17.30 -4.88
C VAL A 53 4.21 17.24 -3.50
N ILE A 54 3.39 16.88 -2.52
CA ILE A 54 3.88 16.43 -1.21
C ILE A 54 4.17 14.93 -1.34
N GLY A 55 5.44 14.55 -1.21
CA GLY A 55 5.89 13.19 -1.41
C GLY A 55 6.02 12.40 -0.13
N HIS A 56 5.64 11.12 -0.19
CA HIS A 56 5.87 10.13 0.85
C HIS A 56 6.42 8.87 0.18
N LEU A 57 7.44 8.25 0.75
CA LEU A 57 8.05 7.04 0.20
C LEU A 57 8.48 6.12 1.33
N HIS A 58 8.14 4.83 1.19
CA HIS A 58 8.77 3.75 1.91
C HIS A 58 9.13 2.64 0.91
N ALA A 59 10.39 2.24 0.86
CA ALA A 59 10.83 1.11 0.06
C ALA A 59 11.62 0.15 0.94
N LEU A 60 11.26 -1.13 0.85
CA LEU A 60 11.85 -2.23 1.60
C LEU A 60 12.28 -3.31 0.60
N ASP A 61 13.55 -3.66 0.64
CA ASP A 61 14.02 -4.89 0.01
C ASP A 61 13.56 -6.09 0.87
N VAL A 62 12.66 -6.89 0.32
CA VAL A 62 12.07 -8.05 1.02
C VAL A 62 13.08 -9.16 1.24
N ALA A 63 14.13 -9.25 0.41
CA ALA A 63 15.16 -10.29 0.54
C ALA A 63 16.16 -9.95 1.65
N THR A 64 16.57 -8.70 1.75
CA THR A 64 17.63 -8.27 2.70
C THR A 64 17.10 -7.58 3.95
N GLY A 65 15.85 -7.09 3.92
CA GLY A 65 15.28 -6.25 4.97
C GLY A 65 15.80 -4.82 4.98
N THR A 66 16.62 -4.43 3.99
CA THR A 66 17.13 -3.06 3.86
C THR A 66 15.98 -2.13 3.48
N CYS A 67 15.83 -1.02 4.19
CA CYS A 67 14.76 -0.06 3.91
C CYS A 67 15.29 1.36 3.72
N VAL A 68 14.51 2.14 2.99
CA VAL A 68 14.70 3.57 2.77
C VAL A 68 13.35 4.26 2.81
N GLY A 69 13.29 5.46 3.39
CA GLY A 69 12.04 6.20 3.53
C GLY A 69 12.20 7.72 3.53
N TYR A 70 11.15 8.40 3.10
CA TYR A 70 10.99 9.86 3.12
C TYR A 70 9.55 10.16 3.59
N ALA A 71 9.41 10.85 4.73
CA ALA A 71 8.10 11.06 5.39
C ALA A 71 7.28 9.76 5.49
N ALA A 72 7.95 8.63 5.73
CA ALA A 72 7.40 7.29 5.55
C ALA A 72 6.33 6.92 6.60
N ASP A 73 6.40 7.52 7.78
CA ASP A 73 5.48 7.26 8.90
C ASP A 73 4.32 8.27 8.93
N GLU A 74 4.29 9.21 7.98
CA GLU A 74 3.20 10.19 7.89
C GLU A 74 1.96 9.56 7.24
N PRO A 75 0.75 9.75 7.79
CA PRO A 75 -0.47 9.22 7.20
C PRO A 75 -0.76 9.79 5.81
N VAL A 76 -1.18 8.94 4.88
CA VAL A 76 -1.60 9.32 3.52
C VAL A 76 -3.01 8.83 3.21
N VAL A 77 -3.69 9.52 2.29
CA VAL A 77 -4.96 9.02 1.73
C VAL A 77 -4.66 7.83 0.83
N PRO A 78 -5.14 6.60 1.13
CA PRO A 78 -4.75 5.41 0.39
C PRO A 78 -5.33 5.38 -1.04
N ALA A 79 -6.38 6.15 -1.32
CA ALA A 79 -7.11 6.11 -2.59
C ALA A 79 -7.35 4.65 -3.01
N SER A 80 -7.20 4.29 -4.28
CA SER A 80 -7.45 2.91 -4.72
C SER A 80 -6.48 1.85 -4.15
N VAL A 81 -5.42 2.22 -3.44
CA VAL A 81 -4.49 1.26 -2.81
C VAL A 81 -5.15 0.49 -1.67
N PHE A 82 -6.21 1.02 -1.03
CA PHE A 82 -6.95 0.30 0.02
C PHE A 82 -7.44 -1.08 -0.45
N LYS A 83 -7.69 -1.24 -1.75
CA LYS A 83 -8.19 -2.48 -2.34
C LYS A 83 -7.23 -3.65 -2.15
N ILE A 84 -5.93 -3.40 -1.97
CA ILE A 84 -4.96 -4.46 -1.67
C ILE A 84 -5.27 -5.08 -0.31
N GLY A 85 -5.48 -4.25 0.74
CA GLY A 85 -5.90 -4.74 2.05
C GLY A 85 -7.25 -5.46 2.00
N MET A 86 -8.18 -4.95 1.19
CA MET A 86 -9.47 -5.61 0.94
C MET A 86 -9.30 -7.00 0.31
N LEU A 87 -8.41 -7.16 -0.67
CA LEU A 87 -8.11 -8.45 -1.29
C LEU A 87 -7.44 -9.42 -0.33
N VAL A 88 -6.51 -8.93 0.50
CA VAL A 88 -5.86 -9.76 1.53
C VAL A 88 -6.91 -10.35 2.47
N GLU A 89 -7.84 -9.54 2.95
CA GLU A 89 -8.93 -10.03 3.80
C GLU A 89 -9.85 -11.01 3.07
N MET A 90 -10.21 -10.73 1.81
CA MET A 90 -10.98 -11.66 0.99
C MET A 90 -10.30 -13.03 0.93
N PHE A 91 -9.00 -13.09 0.64
CA PHE A 91 -8.26 -14.36 0.57
C PHE A 91 -8.20 -15.07 1.93
N ARG A 92 -8.09 -14.34 3.05
CA ARG A 92 -8.17 -14.95 4.39
C ARG A 92 -9.50 -15.66 4.62
N ARG A 93 -10.61 -15.07 4.15
CA ARG A 93 -11.94 -15.68 4.25
C ARG A 93 -12.11 -16.87 3.30
N VAL A 94 -11.53 -16.80 2.11
CA VAL A 94 -11.47 -17.95 1.20
C VAL A 94 -10.73 -19.11 1.85
N ASP A 95 -9.55 -18.85 2.43
CA ASP A 95 -8.75 -19.86 3.12
C ASP A 95 -9.47 -20.44 4.36
N ALA A 96 -10.27 -19.62 5.05
CA ALA A 96 -11.10 -20.05 6.17
C ALA A 96 -12.37 -20.83 5.74
N GLY A 97 -12.65 -20.92 4.43
CA GLY A 97 -13.86 -21.54 3.89
C GLY A 97 -15.14 -20.70 4.09
N GLU A 98 -14.99 -19.42 4.44
CA GLU A 98 -16.10 -18.48 4.66
C GLU A 98 -16.58 -17.83 3.36
N LEU A 99 -15.78 -17.90 2.29
CA LEU A 99 -16.09 -17.33 0.98
C LEU A 99 -15.66 -18.28 -0.14
N ASP A 100 -16.54 -18.54 -1.10
CA ASP A 100 -16.16 -19.21 -2.35
C ASP A 100 -15.80 -18.16 -3.40
N PRO A 101 -14.54 -18.08 -3.87
CA PRO A 101 -14.14 -17.10 -4.88
C PRO A 101 -14.80 -17.35 -6.25
N ALA A 102 -15.38 -18.54 -6.48
CA ALA A 102 -16.12 -18.87 -7.70
C ALA A 102 -17.62 -18.52 -7.61
N GLU A 103 -18.11 -18.09 -6.44
CA GLU A 103 -19.52 -17.74 -6.25
C GLU A 103 -19.90 -16.52 -7.11
N PRO A 104 -20.90 -16.63 -8.01
CA PRO A 104 -21.34 -15.50 -8.82
C PRO A 104 -21.96 -14.39 -7.98
N VAL A 105 -21.46 -13.16 -8.13
CA VAL A 105 -22.00 -11.97 -7.47
C VAL A 105 -22.86 -11.16 -8.45
N SER A 106 -24.13 -10.94 -8.11
CA SER A 106 -25.00 -10.05 -8.87
C SER A 106 -24.64 -8.59 -8.58
N VAL A 107 -24.20 -7.87 -9.61
CA VAL A 107 -23.87 -6.44 -9.51
C VAL A 107 -25.03 -5.63 -10.11
N PRO A 108 -25.91 -5.00 -9.30
CA PRO A 108 -27.03 -4.22 -9.84
C PRO A 108 -26.54 -2.95 -10.55
N VAL A 109 -27.38 -2.38 -11.42
CA VAL A 109 -27.09 -1.08 -12.08
C VAL A 109 -27.18 0.07 -11.08
N GLY A 110 -28.14 0.02 -10.15
CA GLY A 110 -28.28 1.00 -9.08
C GLY A 110 -27.06 1.01 -8.16
N GLY A 111 -26.58 2.21 -7.81
CA GLY A 111 -25.43 2.38 -6.91
C GLY A 111 -24.05 2.27 -7.58
N ARG A 112 -23.98 1.93 -8.88
CA ARG A 112 -22.73 2.06 -9.63
C ARG A 112 -22.37 3.53 -9.77
N THR A 113 -21.09 3.86 -9.59
CA THR A 113 -20.59 5.20 -9.92
C THR A 113 -20.81 5.44 -11.41
N SER A 114 -21.68 6.39 -11.75
CA SER A 114 -21.98 6.70 -13.15
C SER A 114 -20.82 7.48 -13.77
N ARG A 115 -20.61 7.28 -15.08
CA ARG A 115 -19.68 8.10 -15.84
C ARG A 115 -20.07 9.59 -15.84
N LEU A 116 -21.38 9.86 -15.83
CA LEU A 116 -21.95 11.22 -15.79
C LEU A 116 -21.51 12.02 -14.55
N ALA A 117 -21.42 11.36 -13.39
CA ALA A 117 -20.95 12.00 -12.15
C ALA A 117 -19.46 12.37 -12.22
N VAL A 118 -18.65 11.57 -12.92
CA VAL A 118 -17.22 11.86 -13.16
C VAL A 118 -17.06 13.02 -14.13
N ASP A 119 -17.92 13.12 -15.15
CA ASP A 119 -17.87 14.19 -16.15
C ASP A 119 -18.32 15.54 -15.56
N LEU A 120 -19.35 15.57 -14.70
CA LEU A 120 -19.81 16.79 -14.00
C LEU A 120 -18.76 17.37 -13.00
N LEU A 121 -17.94 16.51 -12.39
CA LEU A 121 -16.81 16.94 -11.53
C LEU A 121 -15.60 17.45 -12.32
N ARG A 122 -15.54 17.16 -13.63
CA ARG A 122 -14.47 17.62 -14.54
C ARG A 122 -14.86 18.89 -15.28
N SER A 123 -16.15 19.13 -15.52
CA SER A 123 -16.66 20.36 -16.15
C SER A 123 -16.77 21.56 -15.20
N SER A 124 -16.50 21.37 -13.90
CA SER A 124 -16.54 22.42 -12.87
C SER A 124 -15.17 22.96 -12.45
N ARG A 125 -14.10 22.60 -13.19
CA ARG A 125 -12.74 23.14 -13.02
C ARG A 125 -12.34 23.98 -14.22
#